data_AF-I7CFN7-F1
#
_entry.id   AF-I7CFN7-F1
#
_cell.length_a   1.000
_cell.length_b   1.000
_cell.length_c   1.000
_cell.angle_alpha   90.00
_cell.angle_beta   90.00
_cell.angle_gamma   90.00
#
_symmetry.space_group_name_H-M   'P 1'
#
loop_
_entity.id
_entity.type
_entity.pdbx_description
1 polymer ?
#
loop_
_entity_poly.entity_id
_entity_poly.type
_entity_poly.pdbx_seq_one_letter_code
_entity_poly.pdbx_strand_id
1 'polypeptide(L)'
;MFSALRPIACAFIGTGSLIGGTFGTFKVVSEVKRPKYFVGNKYCLSNKHNVCIYFGRSGESFRSDDGIWVDPGTASAVTPIESAGWLNMDSIKEEVKELFKEHPGLESFTKDKISEYEKKGCTYKYGEETVSSGNKALWYKLECPR
;
A
#
# COMPACT_ATOMS: atom_id res chain seq x y z
N MET A 1 -20.07 41.96 -21.64
CA MET A 1 -18.94 41.05 -21.37
C MET A 1 -18.88 40.81 -19.87
N PHE A 2 -18.93 39.55 -19.44
CA PHE A 2 -18.84 39.15 -18.04
C PHE A 2 -17.38 39.20 -17.56
N SER A 3 -17.13 39.74 -16.37
CA SER A 3 -16.19 39.14 -15.41
C SER A 3 -16.41 39.72 -14.03
N ALA A 4 -16.82 38.81 -13.14
CA ALA A 4 -16.85 38.97 -11.70
C ALA A 4 -15.43 38.79 -11.12
N LEU A 5 -15.15 39.41 -9.97
CA LEU A 5 -14.53 38.72 -8.83
C LEU A 5 -14.63 39.58 -7.56
N ARG A 6 -14.79 38.85 -6.46
CA ARG A 6 -15.28 39.25 -5.14
C ARG A 6 -14.13 39.78 -4.26
N PRO A 7 -14.33 40.79 -3.39
CA PRO A 7 -13.42 41.04 -2.28
C PRO A 7 -13.72 40.08 -1.11
N ILE A 8 -12.70 39.34 -0.69
CA ILE A 8 -12.67 38.55 0.54
C ILE A 8 -12.59 39.53 1.71
N ALA A 9 -13.67 39.65 2.48
CA ALA A 9 -13.66 40.37 3.75
C ALA A 9 -13.53 39.35 4.89
N CYS A 10 -12.32 39.27 5.46
CA CYS A 10 -12.10 38.67 6.77
C CYS A 10 -12.83 39.53 7.82
N ALA A 11 -13.87 38.98 8.44
CA ALA A 11 -14.44 39.56 9.65
C ALA A 11 -14.31 38.53 10.78
N PHE A 12 -13.19 38.64 11.51
CA PHE A 12 -13.09 38.17 12.88
C PHE A 12 -13.97 39.07 13.74
N ILE A 13 -15.20 38.64 14.03
CA ILE A 13 -16.03 39.25 15.07
C ILE A 13 -16.79 38.13 15.76
N GLY A 14 -16.50 37.92 17.05
CA GLY A 14 -17.24 36.93 17.83
C GLY A 14 -16.70 36.68 19.23
N THR A 15 -16.13 37.67 19.92
CA THR A 15 -16.12 37.63 21.39
C THR A 15 -17.51 37.98 21.89
N GLY A 16 -18.26 36.96 22.30
CA GLY A 16 -19.57 37.11 22.94
C GLY A 16 -19.72 36.01 23.98
N SER A 17 -19.57 36.41 25.24
CA SER A 17 -19.63 35.55 26.41
C SER A 17 -21.03 34.98 26.65
N LEU A 18 -21.03 33.78 27.24
CA LEU A 18 -22.01 33.23 28.19
C LEU A 18 -23.34 32.66 27.63
N ILE A 19 -23.68 31.55 28.30
CA ILE A 19 -24.97 30.89 28.51
C ILE A 19 -25.41 29.82 27.49
N GLY A 20 -25.35 28.57 27.96
CA GLY A 20 -26.40 27.59 27.74
C GLY A 20 -26.06 26.44 26.79
N GLY A 21 -26.19 25.22 27.31
CA GLY A 21 -26.54 24.07 26.49
C GLY A 21 -25.39 23.11 26.19
N THR A 22 -25.50 21.94 26.81
CA THR A 22 -24.93 20.66 26.37
C THR A 22 -23.40 20.56 26.32
N PHE A 23 -22.85 19.76 27.23
CA PHE A 23 -21.58 19.05 27.02
C PHE A 23 -21.77 18.07 25.85
N GLY A 24 -21.85 18.60 24.63
CA GLY A 24 -21.54 17.86 23.42
C GLY A 24 -20.04 17.62 23.47
N THR A 25 -19.65 16.36 23.64
CA THR A 25 -18.27 15.95 23.48
C THR A 25 -17.85 16.36 22.08
N PHE A 26 -17.01 17.40 21.97
CA PHE A 26 -16.26 17.65 20.76
C PHE A 26 -15.42 16.39 20.57
N LYS A 27 -15.87 15.51 19.67
CA LYS A 27 -15.05 14.45 19.13
C LYS A 27 -13.86 15.18 18.52
N VAL A 28 -12.77 15.21 19.27
CA VAL A 28 -11.44 15.56 18.77
C VAL A 28 -11.32 14.70 17.52
N VAL A 29 -11.38 15.35 16.35
CA VAL A 29 -11.17 14.69 15.07
C VAL A 29 -9.83 13.99 15.24
N SER A 30 -9.90 12.66 15.32
CA SER A 30 -8.76 11.80 15.58
C SER A 30 -7.60 12.33 14.78
N GLU A 31 -6.46 12.52 15.45
CA GLU A 31 -5.14 12.59 14.82
C GLU A 31 -5.21 11.78 13.54
N VAL A 32 -4.99 12.44 12.40
CA VAL A 32 -4.83 11.78 11.11
C VAL A 32 -3.61 10.89 11.29
N LYS A 33 -3.83 9.66 11.79
CA LYS A 33 -2.82 8.62 11.92
C LYS A 33 -2.30 8.44 10.51
N ARG A 34 -1.13 9.03 10.24
CA ARG A 34 -0.42 8.80 8.99
C ARG A 34 -0.33 7.28 8.84
N PRO A 35 -0.73 6.72 7.69
CA PRO A 35 -0.71 5.28 7.53
C PRO A 35 0.72 4.80 7.77
N LYS A 36 0.89 3.74 8.57
CA LYS A 36 2.22 3.22 8.93
C LYS A 36 2.92 2.59 7.71
N TYR A 37 2.14 2.16 6.72
CA TYR A 37 2.60 1.46 5.53
C TYR A 37 2.07 2.14 4.27
N PHE A 38 2.88 2.08 3.21
CA PHE A 38 2.63 2.74 1.94
C PHE A 38 2.99 1.84 0.76
N VAL A 39 2.30 2.06 -0.36
CA VAL A 39 2.71 1.55 -1.67
C VAL A 39 3.99 2.28 -2.12
N GLY A 40 4.86 1.59 -2.84
CA GLY A 40 6.19 2.05 -3.23
C GLY A 40 7.29 1.70 -2.23
N ASN A 41 6.98 0.99 -1.15
CA ASN A 41 7.94 0.57 -0.13
C ASN A 41 8.05 -0.96 -0.05
N LYS A 42 9.16 -1.42 0.52
CA LYS A 42 9.40 -2.81 0.93
C LYS A 42 9.59 -2.91 2.44
N TYR A 43 9.18 -4.02 3.01
CA TYR A 43 9.34 -4.32 4.43
C TYR A 43 9.96 -5.71 4.55
N CYS A 44 11.08 -5.81 5.26
CA CYS A 44 11.90 -7.01 5.34
C CYS A 44 11.99 -7.51 6.77
N LEU A 45 12.33 -8.79 6.93
CA LEU A 45 12.66 -9.33 8.25
C LEU A 45 13.99 -8.75 8.75
N SER A 46 14.05 -8.47 10.04
CA SER A 46 15.26 -8.01 10.73
C SER A 46 16.36 -9.07 10.77
N ASN A 47 15.98 -10.35 10.88
CA ASN A 47 16.90 -11.48 10.95
C ASN A 47 17.25 -12.09 9.58
N LYS A 48 16.45 -11.82 8.56
CA LYS A 48 16.61 -12.31 7.18
C LYS A 48 16.31 -11.16 6.20
N HIS A 49 17.27 -10.25 6.03
CA HIS A 49 17.09 -9.03 5.23
C HIS A 49 16.75 -9.24 3.75
N ASN A 50 16.93 -10.46 3.23
CA ASN A 50 16.55 -10.87 1.89
C ASN A 50 15.08 -11.32 1.80
N VAL A 51 14.41 -11.59 2.93
CA VAL A 51 12.99 -11.94 2.99
C VAL A 51 12.18 -10.66 3.16
N CYS A 52 11.47 -10.27 2.10
CA CYS A 52 10.74 -9.00 2.08
C CYS A 52 9.39 -9.12 1.40
N ILE A 53 8.44 -8.31 1.86
CA ILE A 53 7.20 -8.01 1.15
C ILE A 53 7.26 -6.61 0.53
N TYR A 54 6.92 -6.53 -0.74
CA TYR A 54 6.98 -5.34 -1.58
C TYR A 54 5.56 -4.91 -1.93
N PHE A 55 5.29 -3.61 -1.85
CA PHE A 55 4.06 -3.01 -2.34
C PHE A 55 4.43 -2.17 -3.56
N GLY A 56 4.16 -2.69 -4.75
CA GLY A 56 4.57 -2.08 -6.01
C GLY A 56 6.05 -2.28 -6.33
N ARG A 57 6.63 -1.30 -7.01
CA ARG A 57 7.98 -1.40 -7.56
C ARG A 57 9.08 -1.32 -6.51
N SER A 58 8.89 -0.51 -5.47
CA SER A 58 9.91 -0.24 -4.41
C SER A 58 11.35 -0.05 -4.93
N GLY A 59 11.51 0.55 -6.11
CA GLY A 59 12.81 0.77 -6.76
C GLY A 59 13.36 -0.39 -7.60
N GLU A 60 12.71 -1.57 -7.60
CA GLU A 60 13.15 -2.77 -8.33
C GLU A 60 12.52 -2.82 -9.74
N SER A 61 13.32 -2.91 -10.80
CA SER A 61 12.84 -2.68 -12.18
C SER A 61 11.91 -3.77 -12.76
N PHE A 62 11.79 -4.92 -12.12
CA PHE A 62 11.08 -6.09 -12.66
C PHE A 62 9.64 -6.25 -12.15
N ARG A 63 9.15 -5.28 -11.36
CA ARG A 63 7.78 -5.25 -10.82
C ARG A 63 7.07 -3.99 -11.30
N SER A 64 5.75 -4.07 -11.48
CA SER A 64 4.93 -2.87 -11.70
C SER A 64 4.87 -1.96 -10.47
N ASP A 65 4.51 -0.70 -10.70
CA ASP A 65 4.32 0.31 -9.65
C ASP A 65 3.22 -0.07 -8.65
N ASP A 66 2.28 -0.92 -9.06
CA ASP A 66 1.24 -1.53 -8.23
C ASP A 66 1.44 -3.05 -8.07
N GLY A 67 0.81 -3.66 -7.06
CA GLY A 67 0.87 -5.09 -6.76
C GLY A 67 1.54 -5.40 -5.43
N ILE A 68 1.44 -6.65 -4.98
CA ILE A 68 2.04 -7.14 -3.74
C ILE A 68 2.90 -8.35 -4.07
N TRP A 69 4.14 -8.33 -3.61
CA TRP A 69 5.14 -9.33 -3.96
C TRP A 69 5.91 -9.80 -2.73
N VAL A 70 6.12 -11.09 -2.58
CA VAL A 70 6.98 -11.67 -1.53
C VAL A 70 8.25 -12.19 -2.18
N ASP A 71 9.38 -11.76 -1.66
CA ASP A 71 10.67 -12.37 -1.92
C ASP A 71 11.03 -13.26 -0.73
N PRO A 72 11.10 -14.59 -0.89
CA PRO A 72 11.46 -15.52 0.19
C PRO A 72 12.97 -15.58 0.44
N GLY A 73 13.76 -14.67 -0.14
CA GLY A 73 15.20 -14.62 0.05
C GLY A 73 16.03 -14.77 -1.22
N THR A 74 15.36 -14.89 -2.38
CA THR A 74 15.98 -14.92 -3.70
C THR A 74 15.11 -14.14 -4.68
N ALA A 75 15.69 -13.13 -5.32
CA ALA A 75 14.98 -12.26 -6.27
C ALA A 75 14.36 -13.01 -7.47
N SER A 76 14.79 -14.26 -7.72
CA SER A 76 14.25 -15.14 -8.76
C SER A 76 13.02 -15.95 -8.32
N ALA A 77 12.71 -16.01 -7.01
CA ALA A 77 11.59 -16.77 -6.45
C ALA A 77 10.43 -15.85 -6.01
N VAL A 78 10.33 -14.69 -6.65
CA VAL A 78 9.35 -13.67 -6.28
C VAL A 78 7.95 -14.19 -6.55
N THR A 79 7.14 -14.18 -5.50
CA THR A 79 5.79 -14.74 -5.50
C THR A 79 4.77 -13.59 -5.40
N PRO A 80 3.86 -13.43 -6.37
CA PRO A 80 2.77 -12.48 -6.24
C PRO A 80 1.80 -12.91 -5.15
N ILE A 81 1.23 -11.94 -4.41
CA ILE A 81 0.10 -12.21 -3.52
C ILE A 81 -1.16 -11.81 -4.28
N GLU A 82 -1.72 -12.76 -5.02
CA GLU A 82 -2.87 -12.50 -5.91
C GLU A 82 -4.19 -12.36 -5.16
N SER A 83 -4.34 -13.12 -4.08
CA SER A 83 -5.53 -13.11 -3.23
C SER A 83 -5.17 -13.42 -1.78
N ALA A 84 -6.13 -13.28 -0.87
CA ALA A 84 -5.91 -13.57 0.54
C ALA A 84 -5.49 -15.04 0.80
N GLY A 85 -5.85 -15.97 -0.10
CA GLY A 85 -5.44 -17.37 -0.01
C GLY A 85 -3.93 -17.58 -0.19
N TRP A 86 -3.27 -16.71 -0.95
CA TRP A 86 -1.83 -16.80 -1.22
C TRP A 86 -0.98 -16.55 0.03
N LEU A 87 -1.51 -15.81 1.01
CA LEU A 87 -0.85 -15.59 2.30
C LEU A 87 -0.60 -16.90 3.08
N ASN A 88 -1.29 -17.99 2.71
CA ASN A 88 -1.18 -19.30 3.34
C ASN A 88 -0.54 -20.37 2.44
N MET A 89 0.03 -20.00 1.29
CA MET A 89 0.71 -20.95 0.43
C MET A 89 1.96 -21.53 1.09
N ASP A 90 2.13 -22.86 1.00
CA ASP A 90 3.23 -23.57 1.67
C ASP A 90 4.62 -23.04 1.34
N SER A 91 4.81 -22.45 0.16
CA SER A 91 6.08 -21.87 -0.29
C SER A 91 6.47 -20.55 0.39
N ILE A 92 5.52 -19.80 0.96
CA ILE A 92 5.76 -18.46 1.53
C ILE A 92 5.10 -18.24 2.90
N LYS A 93 4.29 -19.19 3.38
CA LYS A 93 3.46 -19.01 4.58
C LYS A 93 4.27 -18.69 5.84
N GLU A 94 5.46 -19.26 5.98
CA GLU A 94 6.25 -19.07 7.20
C GLU A 94 6.93 -17.69 7.18
N GLU A 95 7.47 -17.29 6.03
CA GLU A 95 8.05 -15.97 5.77
C GLU A 95 7.00 -14.87 5.97
N VAL A 96 5.80 -15.05 5.42
CA VAL A 96 4.70 -14.09 5.56
C VAL A 96 4.25 -13.96 7.01
N LYS A 97 4.14 -15.07 7.75
CA LYS A 97 3.81 -15.03 9.19
C LYS A 97 4.87 -14.30 9.99
N GLU A 98 6.16 -14.56 9.74
CA GLU A 98 7.28 -13.85 10.39
C GLU A 98 7.20 -12.35 10.09
N LEU A 99 6.94 -11.96 8.83
CA LEU A 99 6.83 -10.56 8.41
C LEU A 99 5.69 -9.84 9.14
N PHE A 100 4.53 -10.46 9.24
CA PHE A 100 3.38 -9.86 9.94
C PHE A 100 3.58 -9.76 11.45
N LYS A 101 4.32 -10.70 12.04
CA LYS A 101 4.69 -10.65 13.46
C LYS A 101 5.66 -9.50 13.74
N GLU A 102 6.64 -9.27 12.88
CA GLU A 102 7.65 -8.22 13.06
C GLU A 102 7.12 -6.82 12.71
N HIS A 103 6.17 -6.73 11.78
CA HIS A 103 5.60 -5.47 11.30
C HIS A 103 4.12 -5.33 11.70
N PRO A 104 3.80 -4.87 12.93
CA PRO A 104 2.42 -4.72 13.39
C PRO A 104 1.57 -3.84 12.48
N GLY A 105 0.43 -4.37 12.01
CA GLY A 105 -0.50 -3.70 11.09
C GLY A 105 -0.23 -3.96 9.60
N LEU A 106 0.87 -4.62 9.25
CA LEU A 106 1.21 -4.93 7.86
C LEU A 106 0.24 -5.93 7.25
N GLU A 107 -0.23 -6.90 8.04
CA GLU A 107 -1.23 -7.88 7.60
C GLU A 107 -2.54 -7.21 7.17
N SER A 108 -3.06 -6.28 7.99
CA SER A 108 -4.27 -5.52 7.66
C SER A 108 -4.06 -4.72 6.37
N PHE A 109 -2.94 -4.00 6.27
CA PHE A 109 -2.61 -3.22 5.09
C PHE A 109 -2.53 -4.09 3.82
N THR A 110 -1.93 -5.29 3.95
CA THR A 110 -1.84 -6.27 2.85
C THR A 110 -3.23 -6.73 2.41
N LYS A 111 -4.08 -7.13 3.36
CA LYS A 111 -5.46 -7.56 3.06
C LYS A 111 -6.31 -6.46 2.45
N ASP A 112 -6.16 -5.22 2.95
CA ASP A 112 -6.87 -4.06 2.41
C ASP A 112 -6.47 -3.82 0.94
N LYS A 113 -5.18 -3.94 0.62
CA LYS A 113 -4.67 -3.79 -0.76
C LYS A 113 -5.09 -4.94 -1.68
N ILE A 114 -5.08 -6.17 -1.19
CA ILE A 114 -5.65 -7.31 -1.93
C ILE A 114 -7.12 -7.03 -2.28
N SER A 115 -7.92 -6.66 -1.28
CA SER A 115 -9.34 -6.36 -1.49
C SER A 115 -9.55 -5.20 -2.47
N GLU A 116 -8.71 -4.17 -2.41
CA GLU A 116 -8.74 -3.05 -3.36
C GLU A 116 -8.49 -3.52 -4.79
N TYR A 117 -7.47 -4.36 -5.01
CA TYR A 117 -7.12 -4.89 -6.33
C TYR A 117 -8.17 -5.87 -6.86
N GLU A 118 -8.72 -6.74 -6.02
CA GLU A 118 -9.82 -7.64 -6.37
C GLU A 118 -11.07 -6.84 -6.79
N LYS A 119 -11.45 -5.81 -6.03
CA LYS A 119 -12.61 -4.96 -6.35
C LYS A 119 -12.43 -4.19 -7.65
N LYS A 120 -11.21 -3.79 -7.97
CA LYS A 120 -10.86 -3.15 -9.24
C LYS A 120 -10.81 -4.15 -10.40
N GLY A 121 -10.92 -5.46 -10.15
CA GLY A 121 -10.79 -6.49 -11.17
C GLY A 121 -9.36 -6.62 -11.69
N CYS A 122 -8.36 -6.26 -10.90
CA CYS A 122 -6.97 -6.34 -11.30
C CYS A 122 -6.51 -7.81 -11.42
N THR A 123 -5.64 -8.08 -12.38
CA THR A 123 -5.10 -9.41 -12.66
C THR A 123 -3.57 -9.35 -12.66
N TYR A 124 -2.94 -10.31 -12.01
CA TYR A 124 -1.49 -10.45 -12.07
C TYR A 124 -1.07 -11.13 -13.39
N LYS A 125 -0.04 -10.57 -14.02
CA LYS A 125 0.64 -11.08 -15.21
C LYS A 125 2.11 -11.27 -14.88
N TYR A 126 2.70 -12.32 -15.39
CA TYR A 126 4.12 -12.58 -15.27
C TYR A 126 4.63 -13.24 -16.55
N GLY A 127 5.92 -13.06 -16.81
CA GLY A 127 6.57 -13.63 -17.97
C GLY A 127 8.08 -13.47 -17.90
N GLU A 128 8.74 -13.97 -18.95
CA GLU A 128 10.17 -13.77 -19.17
C GLU A 128 10.36 -12.86 -20.38
N GLU A 129 11.32 -11.96 -20.31
CA GLU A 129 11.79 -11.18 -21.45
C GLU A 129 13.31 -11.30 -21.61
N THR A 130 13.79 -11.30 -22.84
CA THR A 130 15.22 -11.27 -23.12
C THR A 130 15.70 -9.83 -23.05
N VAL A 131 16.53 -9.50 -22.05
CA VAL A 131 17.12 -8.18 -21.92
C VAL A 131 18.29 -8.01 -22.89
N SER A 132 18.75 -6.78 -23.11
CA SER A 132 19.81 -6.42 -24.08
C SER A 132 21.14 -7.19 -23.91
N SER A 133 21.37 -7.80 -22.74
CA SER A 133 22.54 -8.66 -22.47
C SER A 133 22.38 -10.10 -22.95
N GLY A 134 21.25 -10.47 -23.57
CA GLY A 134 20.93 -11.84 -24.00
C GLY A 134 20.43 -12.77 -22.88
N ASN A 135 20.35 -12.28 -21.64
CA ASN A 135 19.81 -13.03 -20.51
C ASN A 135 18.28 -12.92 -20.44
N LYS A 136 17.63 -13.95 -19.90
CA LYS A 136 16.21 -13.90 -19.57
C LYS A 136 16.00 -13.21 -18.22
N ALA A 137 15.09 -12.25 -18.17
CA ALA A 137 14.64 -11.58 -16.95
C ALA A 137 13.15 -11.89 -16.74
N LEU A 138 12.79 -12.22 -15.50
CA LEU A 138 11.39 -12.34 -15.11
C LEU A 138 10.81 -10.94 -14.91
N TRP A 139 9.58 -10.74 -15.35
CA TRP A 139 8.80 -9.54 -15.07
C TRP A 139 7.46 -9.91 -14.45
N TYR A 140 6.98 -9.04 -13.57
CA TYR A 140 5.71 -9.20 -12.89
C TYR A 140 4.93 -7.89 -12.94
N LYS A 141 3.65 -7.97 -13.27
CA LYS A 141 2.79 -6.81 -13.48
C LYS A 141 1.40 -7.06 -12.93
N LEU A 142 0.90 -6.13 -12.14
CA LEU A 142 -0.53 -6.03 -11.85
C LEU A 142 -1.20 -5.20 -12.95
N GLU A 143 -2.20 -5.74 -13.62
CA GLU A 143 -2.98 -5.04 -14.63
C GLU A 143 -4.41 -4.83 -14.12
N CYS A 144 -4.81 -3.57 -13.99
CA CYS A 144 -6.17 -3.20 -13.62
C CYS A 144 -6.94 -2.71 -14.86
N PRO A 145 -8.24 -3.05 -14.99
CA PRO A 145 -9.15 -2.40 -15.93
C PRO A 145 -9.09 -0.88 -15.78
N ARG A 146 -9.17 -0.17 -16.90
CA ARG A 146 -9.23 1.30 -16.94
C ARG A 146 -10.62 1.83 -16.68
#